data_AF-A0A7W2ARW6-F1
#
_entry.id   AF-A0A7W2ARW6-F1
#
_cell.length_a   1.000
_cell.length_b   1.000
_cell.length_c   1.000
_cell.angle_alpha   90.00
_cell.angle_beta   90.00
_cell.angle_gamma   90.00
#
_symmetry.space_group_name_H-M   'P 1'
#
loop_
_entity.id
_entity.type
_entity.pdbx_description
1 polymer ?
#
loop_
_entity_poly.entity_id
_entity_poly.type
_entity_poly.pdbx_seq_one_letter_code
_entity_poly.pdbx_strand_id
1 'polypeptide(L)'
;MWQGYLSGGYYDEKGNMRREIIVEDAQRVAKELEKVGMTSTSLRRFYNKVMAIKTKMSIEKDFEVVRPMIDKLVPIVSYNVKRKVIPDSFESFIKANVAHARKSHTDFLGFFEHFQCVIAFSKNTDDHRGGGGRSRSSQNYRKSGKNHQFGRK
;
A
#
# COMPACT_ATOMS: atom_id res chain seq x y z
N MET A 1 16.01 2.33 -13.04
CA MET A 1 15.39 3.53 -12.43
C MET A 1 15.74 3.68 -10.94
N TRP A 2 15.63 2.62 -10.11
CA TRP A 2 15.90 2.72 -8.66
C TRP A 2 17.24 2.13 -8.21
N GLN A 3 18.18 1.95 -9.14
CA GLN A 3 19.51 1.45 -8.80
C GLN A 3 20.27 2.55 -8.05
N GLY A 4 20.78 2.23 -6.85
CA GLY A 4 21.70 3.09 -6.11
C GLY A 4 21.07 4.13 -5.18
N TYR A 5 19.75 4.37 -5.19
CA TYR A 5 19.17 5.37 -4.26
C TYR A 5 19.26 4.96 -2.78
N LEU A 6 19.26 3.65 -2.52
CA LEU A 6 19.50 3.07 -1.19
C LEU A 6 20.98 2.72 -0.94
N SER A 7 21.93 3.23 -1.73
CA SER A 7 23.37 2.93 -1.54
C SER A 7 23.87 3.26 -0.13
N GLY A 8 23.39 4.36 0.45
CA GLY A 8 23.65 4.74 1.85
C GLY A 8 22.67 4.13 2.88
N GLY A 9 21.82 3.17 2.48
CA GLY A 9 20.80 2.59 3.36
C GLY A 9 19.69 3.57 3.79
N TYR A 10 18.91 3.19 4.79
CA TYR A 10 17.80 3.99 5.32
C TYR A 10 18.22 4.95 6.45
N TYR A 11 19.29 4.62 7.16
CA TYR A 11 19.74 5.29 8.38
C TYR A 11 21.14 5.88 8.20
N ASP A 12 21.41 6.99 8.88
CA ASP A 12 22.74 7.59 8.95
C ASP A 12 23.63 6.85 9.97
N GLU A 13 24.89 7.27 10.08
CA GLU A 13 25.87 6.69 11.01
C GLU A 13 25.46 6.80 12.49
N LYS A 14 24.52 7.71 12.81
CA LYS A 14 23.99 7.92 14.16
C LYS A 14 22.72 7.10 14.41
N GLY A 15 22.28 6.30 13.43
CA GLY A 15 21.06 5.49 13.50
C GLY A 15 19.76 6.29 13.28
N ASN A 16 19.84 7.55 12.82
CA ASN A 16 18.65 8.32 12.48
C ASN A 16 18.25 8.05 11.04
N MET A 17 16.94 7.98 10.78
CA MET A 17 16.47 7.81 9.41
C MET A 17 16.88 9.02 8.57
N ARG A 18 17.50 8.76 7.42
CA ARG A 18 18.02 9.79 6.52
C ARG A 18 16.88 10.66 6.02
N ARG A 19 17.04 11.99 6.07
CA ARG A 19 16.01 12.95 5.65
C ARG A 19 15.60 12.72 4.20
N GLU A 20 16.58 12.49 3.34
CA GLU A 20 16.39 12.20 1.92
C GLU A 20 15.46 11.01 1.67
N ILE A 21 15.50 9.99 2.53
CA ILE A 21 14.62 8.83 2.43
C ILE A 21 13.18 9.22 2.81
N ILE A 22 13.02 10.09 3.81
CA ILE A 22 11.71 10.50 4.32
C ILE A 22 11.00 11.45 3.35
N VAL A 23 11.74 12.41 2.77
CA VAL A 23 11.15 13.53 2.03
C VAL A 23 11.49 13.45 0.55
N GLU A 24 12.75 13.69 0.18
CA GLU A 24 13.15 13.92 -1.21
C GLU A 24 12.98 12.67 -2.09
N ASP A 25 13.45 11.50 -1.63
CA ASP A 25 13.31 10.22 -2.33
C ASP A 25 11.87 9.72 -2.30
N ALA A 26 11.17 9.88 -1.17
CA ALA A 26 9.78 9.48 -1.07
C ALA A 26 8.90 10.27 -2.05
N GLN A 27 9.09 11.59 -2.12
CA GLN A 27 8.38 12.46 -3.05
C GLN A 27 8.73 12.13 -4.51
N ARG A 28 10.01 11.91 -4.81
CA ARG A 28 10.47 11.50 -6.14
C ARG A 28 9.83 10.18 -6.57
N VAL A 29 9.89 9.16 -5.73
CA VAL A 29 9.29 7.85 -6.00
C VAL A 29 7.79 7.99 -6.24
N ALA A 30 7.07 8.71 -5.37
CA ALA A 30 5.63 8.92 -5.52
C ALA A 30 5.29 9.55 -6.87
N LYS A 31 5.99 10.64 -7.23
CA LYS A 31 5.77 11.37 -8.48
C LYS A 31 6.07 10.52 -9.71
N GLU A 32 7.19 9.79 -9.73
CA GLU A 32 7.55 8.96 -10.88
C GLU A 32 6.62 7.76 -11.04
N LEU A 33 6.18 7.14 -9.94
CA LEU A 33 5.18 6.07 -9.99
C LEU A 33 3.83 6.58 -10.50
N GLU A 34 3.39 7.76 -10.07
CA GLU A 34 2.16 8.39 -10.57
C GLU A 34 2.23 8.65 -12.08
N LYS A 35 3.35 9.20 -12.58
CA LYS A 35 3.56 9.47 -14.02
C LYS A 35 3.40 8.24 -14.90
N VAL A 36 3.72 7.06 -14.39
CA VAL A 36 3.62 5.79 -15.14
C VAL A 36 2.34 5.00 -14.79
N GLY A 37 1.34 5.67 -14.23
CA GLY A 37 0.00 5.12 -14.04
C GLY A 37 -0.20 4.32 -12.75
N MET A 38 0.70 4.45 -11.77
CA MET A 38 0.48 3.85 -10.45
C MET A 38 -0.63 4.61 -9.71
N THR A 39 -1.68 3.90 -9.29
CA THR A 39 -2.77 4.49 -8.51
C THR A 39 -2.48 4.43 -7.02
N SER A 40 -2.99 5.40 -6.26
CA SER A 40 -2.89 5.45 -4.80
C SER A 40 -3.56 4.25 -4.12
N THR A 41 -4.66 3.75 -4.70
CA THR A 41 -5.32 2.51 -4.27
C THR A 41 -4.40 1.30 -4.42
N SER A 42 -3.72 1.15 -5.57
CA SER A 42 -2.75 0.07 -5.77
C SER A 42 -1.57 0.20 -4.81
N LEU A 43 -1.00 1.41 -4.64
CA LEU A 43 0.09 1.64 -3.67
C LEU A 43 -0.30 1.23 -2.26
N ARG A 44 -1.47 1.68 -1.79
CA ARG A 44 -1.99 1.36 -0.46
C ARG A 44 -2.17 -0.15 -0.27
N ARG A 45 -2.68 -0.86 -1.29
CA ARG A 45 -2.84 -2.33 -1.24
C ARG A 45 -1.51 -3.04 -1.02
N PHE A 46 -0.43 -2.59 -1.66
CA PHE A 46 0.89 -3.18 -1.46
C PHE A 46 1.49 -2.81 -0.11
N TYR A 47 1.36 -1.57 0.33
CA TYR A 47 1.78 -1.17 1.67
C TYR A 47 1.08 -1.97 2.77
N ASN A 48 -0.21 -2.26 2.62
CA ASN A 48 -0.94 -3.09 3.60
C ASN A 48 -0.33 -4.50 3.72
N LYS A 49 0.30 -5.04 2.66
CA LYS A 49 1.03 -6.31 2.73
C LYS A 49 2.30 -6.17 3.57
N VAL A 50 3.05 -5.07 3.38
CA VAL A 50 4.25 -4.77 4.19
C VAL A 50 3.85 -4.54 5.65
N MET A 51 2.76 -3.81 5.90
CA MET A 51 2.20 -3.60 7.24
C MET A 51 1.81 -4.92 7.91
N ALA A 52 1.21 -5.86 7.20
CA ALA A 52 0.89 -7.18 7.75
C ALA A 52 2.14 -7.96 8.18
N ILE A 53 3.23 -7.86 7.43
CA ILE A 53 4.53 -8.45 7.80
C ILE A 53 5.08 -7.77 9.06
N LYS A 54 4.99 -6.43 9.14
CA LYS A 54 5.38 -5.67 10.34
C LYS A 54 4.59 -6.12 11.57
N THR A 55 3.27 -6.24 11.45
CA THR A 55 2.43 -6.73 12.55
C THR A 55 2.84 -8.13 12.99
N LYS A 56 3.11 -9.03 12.04
CA LYS A 56 3.58 -10.39 12.34
C LYS A 56 4.93 -10.36 13.06
N MET A 57 5.87 -9.54 12.61
CA MET A 57 7.18 -9.37 13.23
C MET A 57 7.08 -8.88 14.68
N SER A 58 6.17 -7.93 14.96
CA SER A 58 5.92 -7.44 16.32
C SER A 58 5.36 -8.52 17.25
N ILE A 59 4.66 -9.52 16.71
CA ILE A 59 4.11 -10.65 17.48
C ILE A 59 5.17 -11.72 17.72
N GLU A 60 5.86 -12.17 16.66
CA GLU A 60 6.83 -13.28 16.74
C GLU A 60 8.13 -12.87 17.44
N LYS A 61 8.50 -11.58 17.42
CA LYS A 61 9.76 -11.03 17.94
C LYS A 61 11.02 -11.66 17.35
N ASP A 62 10.90 -12.40 16.25
CA ASP A 62 12.00 -12.99 15.50
C ASP A 62 11.92 -12.54 14.03
N PHE A 63 13.01 -11.93 13.56
CA PHE A 63 13.14 -11.44 12.20
C PHE A 63 13.27 -12.58 11.18
N GLU A 64 13.88 -13.71 11.55
CA GLU A 64 14.07 -14.84 10.64
C GLU A 64 12.74 -15.46 10.21
N VAL A 65 11.73 -15.44 11.09
CA VAL A 65 10.38 -15.92 10.78
C VAL A 65 9.72 -15.08 9.68
N VAL A 66 9.95 -13.77 9.67
CA VAL A 66 9.31 -12.85 8.70
C VAL A 66 10.15 -12.62 7.45
N ARG A 67 11.45 -12.90 7.47
CA ARG A 67 12.35 -12.72 6.32
C ARG A 67 11.84 -13.41 5.04
N PRO A 68 11.35 -14.67 5.05
CA PRO A 68 10.73 -15.28 3.87
C PRO A 68 9.46 -14.55 3.39
N MET A 69 8.72 -13.89 4.29
CA MET A 69 7.54 -13.11 3.93
C MET A 69 7.92 -11.81 3.22
N ILE A 70 9.02 -11.19 3.63
CA ILE A 70 9.62 -10.03 2.93
C ILE A 70 10.03 -10.45 1.52
N ASP A 71 10.73 -11.59 1.37
CA ASP A 71 11.15 -12.12 0.07
C ASP A 71 9.95 -12.39 -0.87
N LYS A 72 8.82 -12.87 -0.32
CA LYS A 72 7.58 -13.12 -1.08
C LYS A 72 6.96 -11.85 -1.70
N LEU A 73 7.34 -10.65 -1.28
CA LEU A 73 6.87 -9.42 -1.93
C LEU A 73 7.31 -9.34 -3.40
N VAL A 74 8.47 -9.89 -3.74
CA VAL A 74 9.04 -9.90 -5.10
C VAL A 74 8.17 -10.71 -6.09
N PRO A 75 7.86 -12.00 -5.86
CA PRO A 75 6.98 -12.74 -6.77
C PRO A 75 5.55 -12.16 -6.81
N ILE A 76 5.05 -11.59 -5.71
CA ILE A 76 3.72 -10.94 -5.69
C ILE A 76 3.70 -9.74 -6.65
N VAL A 77 4.69 -8.84 -6.56
CA VAL A 77 4.74 -7.67 -7.44
C VAL A 77 4.97 -8.09 -8.89
N SER A 78 5.84 -9.07 -9.14
CA SER A 78 6.11 -9.60 -10.49
C SER A 78 4.86 -10.17 -11.16
N TYR A 79 4.02 -10.90 -10.40
CA TYR A 79 2.75 -11.40 -10.91
C TYR A 79 1.80 -10.26 -11.33
N ASN A 80 1.70 -9.21 -10.52
CA ASN A 80 0.81 -8.08 -10.80
C ASN A 80 1.31 -7.25 -12.01
N VAL A 81 2.62 -7.12 -12.19
CA VAL A 81 3.23 -6.55 -13.40
C VAL A 81 2.88 -7.36 -14.64
N LYS A 82 3.05 -8.69 -14.61
CA LYS A 82 2.67 -9.58 -15.74
C LYS A 82 1.20 -9.47 -16.11
N ARG A 83 0.34 -9.23 -15.11
CA ARG A 83 -1.11 -8.99 -15.29
C ARG A 83 -1.44 -7.56 -15.71
N LYS A 84 -0.45 -6.69 -15.90
CA LYS A 84 -0.58 -5.26 -16.25
C LYS A 84 -1.44 -4.47 -15.25
N VAL A 85 -1.43 -4.88 -13.98
CA VAL A 85 -2.19 -4.22 -12.89
C VAL A 85 -1.42 -3.05 -12.29
N ILE A 86 -0.08 -3.09 -12.42
CA ILE A 86 0.86 -2.10 -11.90
C ILE A 86 2.01 -1.92 -12.90
N PRO A 87 2.72 -0.79 -12.86
CA PRO A 87 3.85 -0.52 -13.75
C PRO A 87 5.12 -1.29 -13.35
N ASP A 88 5.96 -1.61 -14.33
CA ASP A 88 7.25 -2.31 -14.16
C ASP A 88 8.22 -1.57 -13.23
N SER A 89 8.15 -0.23 -13.24
CA SER A 89 8.97 0.60 -12.35
C SER A 89 8.66 0.33 -10.87
N PHE A 90 7.43 -0.06 -10.53
CA PHE A 90 7.05 -0.41 -9.17
C PHE A 90 7.65 -1.76 -8.73
N GLU A 91 7.76 -2.73 -9.63
CA GLU A 91 8.48 -3.98 -9.34
C GLU A 91 9.96 -3.69 -9.03
N SER A 92 10.59 -2.80 -9.78
CA SER A 92 11.97 -2.39 -9.52
C SER A 92 12.11 -1.71 -8.15
N PHE A 93 11.14 -0.88 -7.75
CA PHE A 93 11.12 -0.21 -6.43
C PHE A 93 11.03 -1.25 -5.30
N ILE A 94 10.10 -2.20 -5.42
CA ILE A 94 9.94 -3.28 -4.41
C ILE A 94 11.19 -4.15 -4.34
N LYS A 95 11.79 -4.55 -5.47
CA LYS A 95 13.01 -5.37 -5.48
C LYS A 95 14.18 -4.67 -4.77
N ALA A 96 14.39 -3.38 -5.05
CA ALA A 96 15.45 -2.61 -4.40
C ALA A 96 15.25 -2.54 -2.88
N ASN A 97 14.03 -2.24 -2.44
CA ASN A 97 13.73 -2.16 -1.01
C ASN A 97 13.79 -3.53 -0.32
N VAL A 98 13.27 -4.60 -0.94
CA VAL A 98 13.36 -5.97 -0.39
C VAL A 98 14.81 -6.40 -0.20
N ALA A 99 15.70 -6.06 -1.14
CA ALA A 99 17.12 -6.39 -1.03
C ALA A 99 17.79 -5.77 0.21
N HIS A 100 17.35 -4.60 0.66
CA HIS A 100 17.78 -3.98 1.92
C HIS A 100 17.00 -4.51 3.11
N ALA A 101 15.67 -4.48 3.04
CA ALA A 101 14.76 -4.85 4.11
C ALA A 101 14.98 -6.28 4.64
N ARG A 102 15.43 -7.21 3.80
CA ARG A 102 15.68 -8.61 4.22
C ARG A 102 16.95 -8.78 5.08
N LYS A 103 17.81 -7.77 5.17
CA LYS A 103 19.11 -7.85 5.85
C LYS A 103 18.97 -7.82 7.37
N SER A 104 18.06 -7.00 7.90
CA SER A 104 17.89 -6.82 9.33
C SER A 104 16.50 -6.31 9.70
N HIS A 105 16.15 -6.45 10.97
CA HIS A 105 14.94 -5.85 11.56
C HIS A 105 14.89 -4.34 11.31
N THR A 106 16.00 -3.63 11.55
CA THR A 106 16.10 -2.19 11.36
C THR A 106 15.89 -1.79 9.90
N ASP A 107 16.50 -2.50 8.95
CA ASP A 107 16.31 -2.20 7.52
C ASP A 107 14.87 -2.43 7.06
N PHE A 108 14.19 -3.43 7.61
CA PHE A 108 12.77 -3.65 7.31
C PHE A 108 11.88 -2.52 7.83
N LEU A 109 12.16 -2.00 9.04
CA LEU A 109 11.47 -0.81 9.55
C LEU A 109 11.73 0.42 8.68
N GLY A 110 12.98 0.60 8.22
CA GLY A 110 13.34 1.66 7.29
C GLY A 110 12.56 1.59 5.98
N PHE A 111 12.39 0.39 5.40
CA PHE A 111 11.53 0.21 4.24
C PHE A 111 10.07 0.56 4.55
N PHE A 112 9.52 0.08 5.67
CA PHE A 112 8.14 0.35 6.06
C PHE A 112 7.86 1.86 6.16
N GLU A 113 8.73 2.60 6.86
CA GLU A 113 8.61 4.05 7.04
C GLU A 113 8.78 4.80 5.71
N HIS A 114 9.78 4.43 4.91
CA HIS A 114 9.97 5.03 3.58
C HIS A 114 8.74 4.83 2.70
N PHE A 115 8.18 3.62 2.68
CA PHE A 115 6.99 3.32 1.89
C PHE A 115 5.75 4.07 2.42
N GLN A 116 5.64 4.28 3.73
CA GLN A 116 4.61 5.14 4.31
C GLN A 116 4.72 6.58 3.79
N CYS A 117 5.93 7.14 3.75
CA CYS A 117 6.19 8.47 3.20
C CYS A 117 5.87 8.57 1.71
N VAL A 118 6.26 7.57 0.91
CA VAL A 118 5.89 7.50 -0.52
C VAL A 118 4.38 7.59 -0.70
N ILE A 119 3.61 6.90 0.13
CA ILE A 119 2.15 6.98 0.02
C ILE A 119 1.62 8.34 0.48
N ALA A 120 2.20 8.94 1.54
CA ALA A 120 1.80 10.27 1.99
C ALA A 120 2.00 11.34 0.89
N PHE A 121 3.02 11.19 0.04
CA PHE A 121 3.24 12.05 -1.12
C PHE A 121 2.45 11.65 -2.36
N SER A 122 1.89 10.43 -2.43
CA SER A 122 1.00 10.05 -3.53
C SER A 122 -0.34 10.77 -3.37
N LYS A 123 -0.84 11.41 -4.44
CA LYS A 123 -2.09 12.17 -4.38
C LYS A 123 -3.21 11.30 -3.80
N ASN A 124 -3.90 11.78 -2.78
CA ASN A 124 -5.14 11.15 -2.35
C ASN A 124 -6.12 11.30 -3.51
N THR A 125 -6.61 10.19 -4.07
CA THR A 125 -7.68 10.20 -5.07
C THR A 125 -9.04 10.67 -4.49
N ASP A 126 -9.03 11.36 -3.34
CA ASP A 126 -10.19 12.00 -2.72
C ASP A 126 -10.39 13.46 -3.16
N ASP A 127 -9.46 14.03 -3.94
CA ASP A 127 -9.62 15.37 -4.54
C ASP A 127 -10.70 15.44 -5.66
N HIS A 128 -11.52 14.38 -5.82
CA HIS A 128 -12.76 14.40 -6.60
C HIS A 128 -14.03 14.47 -5.74
N ARG A 129 -13.96 14.88 -4.46
CA ARG A 129 -15.15 15.23 -3.67
C ARG A 129 -15.44 16.73 -3.63
N GLY A 130 -15.47 17.34 -4.82
CA GLY A 130 -16.34 18.47 -5.10
C GLY A 130 -17.60 17.97 -5.81
N GLY A 131 -18.74 17.97 -5.11
CA GLY A 131 -20.07 17.85 -5.73
C GLY A 131 -20.55 16.43 -6.08
N GLY A 132 -21.34 15.82 -5.19
CA GLY A 132 -22.04 14.57 -5.49
C GLY A 132 -22.98 14.16 -4.36
N GLY A 133 -24.13 14.81 -4.30
CA GLY A 133 -25.16 14.54 -3.30
C GLY A 133 -25.54 13.06 -3.27
N ARG A 134 -25.38 12.42 -2.12
CA ARG A 134 -26.15 11.21 -1.79
C ARG A 134 -27.56 11.64 -1.42
N SER A 135 -28.37 11.98 -2.42
CA SER A 135 -29.82 11.88 -2.30
C SER A 135 -30.16 10.41 -2.10
N ARG A 136 -30.33 10.01 -0.84
CA ARG A 136 -31.11 8.82 -0.49
C ARG A 136 -32.55 9.11 -0.88
N SER A 137 -32.91 8.80 -2.13
CA SER A 137 -34.29 8.65 -2.55
C SER A 137 -34.89 7.48 -1.76
N SER A 138 -35.58 7.82 -0.68
CA SER A 138 -36.47 6.93 0.06
C SER A 138 -37.62 6.57 -0.87
N GLN A 139 -37.56 5.36 -1.44
CA GLN A 139 -38.60 4.86 -2.33
C GLN A 139 -39.40 3.78 -1.62
N ASN A 140 -40.54 4.23 -1.09
CA ASN A 140 -41.82 3.52 -1.02
C ASN A 140 -41.84 2.10 -0.42
N TYR A 141 -42.00 2.01 0.90
CA TYR A 141 -42.82 0.95 1.49
C TYR A 141 -44.27 1.45 1.61
N ARG A 142 -45.04 1.30 0.52
CA ARG A 142 -46.48 1.52 0.52
C ARG A 142 -47.18 0.31 1.12
N LYS A 143 -47.79 0.57 2.28
CA LYS A 143 -48.86 -0.16 2.94
C LYS A 143 -49.87 -0.70 1.91
N SER A 144 -49.92 -2.01 1.72
CA SER A 144 -51.05 -2.70 1.06
C SER A 144 -51.70 -3.62 2.07
N GLY A 145 -52.68 -3.09 2.79
CA GLY A 145 -53.72 -3.91 3.38
C GLY A 145 -54.65 -4.37 2.25
N LYS A 146 -54.71 -5.68 2.02
CA LYS A 146 -55.88 -6.31 1.40
C LYS A 146 -56.17 -7.64 2.08
N ASN A 147 -57.40 -7.71 2.55
CA ASN A 147 -58.04 -8.80 3.27
C ASN A 147 -57.85 -10.15 2.59
N HIS A 148 -57.41 -11.15 3.36
CA HIS A 148 -57.72 -12.54 3.07
C HIS A 148 -59.13 -12.84 3.60
N GLN A 149 -60.09 -12.89 2.68
CA GLN A 149 -61.29 -13.70 2.86
C GLN A 149 -60.96 -15.17 2.58
N PHE A 150 -61.75 -16.05 3.20
CA PHE A 150 -61.88 -17.50 3.04
C PHE A 150 -61.21 -18.37 4.11
N GLY A 151 -62.00 -18.64 5.16
CA GLY A 151 -61.92 -19.83 6.00
C GLY A 151 -63.34 -20.32 6.27
N ARG A 152 -63.70 -21.45 5.64
CA ARG A 152 -64.96 -22.19 5.77
C ARG A 152 -65.23 -22.62 7.22
N LYS A 153 -66.51 -22.65 7.61
CA LYS A 153 -67.09 -23.72 8.42
C LYS A 153 -68.26 -24.30 7.65
#